data_AF-A0A7Y9DU31-F1
#
_entry.id   AF-A0A7Y9DU31-F1
#
_cell.length_a   1.000
_cell.length_b   1.000
_cell.length_c   1.000
_cell.angle_alpha   90.00
_cell.angle_beta   90.00
_cell.angle_gamma   90.00
#
_symmetry.space_group_name_H-M   'P 1'
#
loop_
_entity.id
_entity.type
_entity.pdbx_description
1 polymer ?
#
loop_
_entity_poly.entity_id
_entity_poly.type
_entity_poly.pdbx_seq_one_letter_code
_entity_poly.pdbx_strand_id
1 'polypeptide(L)'
;MGALDRRVTESIGEFPLSRVDDALLTLTRSANHSGLWFAAASLLAGLGTRKTRRGALRGVFAIGLASFASNAVLKPLVPRRRPAADLLPPSRSLPDRPTSSSFPSGHSASAFAFALGVGLESPRAGAALAPLAATVAYSRIHVGVHWTSDVAVGSAVGAAAALLTQRWLPRRPVDEAIARPWLDAPHLEQGDGLSMVVNMGSGRPGVDPAEEIAAALPKATLVRLEPGDDLLARLQEAAATPGTAALGIAGGDGSVAAAARIAEDLDLPLAVMPAGTLNHFGRDVGVYDLQEVVDATGAGEAVAVDVGELRVYSASTGPAGGERVVFVNTASFGGYPDMVRLREKWEKRWGKWPAASAALVAVLVSAKPIRCRIDGRETSIWMLFVGNGPYAPAGMTPAYRPRLDTGLLEVRYLRADRRFSRARAIVGLLLGTLGHIRTYVEHTARTLDVELLDGPLEVATDGEVMVAGERLVFSVADHPVPVYRRDETRWPERATAW
;
A
#
# COMPACT_ATOMS: atom_id res chain seq x y z
N MET A 1 -27.05 -1.93 36.94
CA MET A 1 -26.60 -3.32 36.67
C MET A 1 -27.78 -4.09 36.10
N GLY A 2 -27.63 -4.81 34.98
CA GLY A 2 -28.75 -5.44 34.31
C GLY A 2 -29.14 -6.79 34.95
N ALA A 3 -30.43 -7.04 35.12
CA ALA A 3 -30.95 -8.32 35.61
C ALA A 3 -30.56 -9.52 34.72
N LEU A 4 -30.21 -9.27 33.46
CA LEU A 4 -29.73 -10.30 32.52
C LEU A 4 -28.31 -10.77 32.86
N ASP A 5 -27.38 -9.84 33.12
CA ASP A 5 -25.99 -10.17 33.44
C ASP A 5 -25.89 -11.08 34.66
N ARG A 6 -26.67 -10.76 35.69
CA ARG A 6 -26.73 -11.54 36.93
C ARG A 6 -27.28 -12.95 36.68
N ARG A 7 -28.41 -13.05 35.97
CA ARG A 7 -29.03 -14.35 35.62
C ARG A 7 -28.07 -15.25 34.85
N VAL A 8 -27.32 -14.70 33.89
CA VAL A 8 -26.34 -15.49 33.12
C VAL A 8 -25.22 -16.00 34.01
N THR A 9 -24.65 -15.16 34.89
CA THR A 9 -23.60 -15.60 35.83
C THR A 9 -24.11 -16.66 36.80
N GLU A 10 -25.31 -16.47 37.37
CA GLU A 10 -25.94 -17.44 38.28
C GLU A 10 -26.19 -18.79 37.57
N SER A 11 -26.73 -18.76 36.35
CA SER A 11 -26.95 -19.98 35.54
C SER A 11 -25.64 -20.73 35.27
N ILE A 12 -24.53 -20.02 35.09
CA ILE A 12 -23.21 -20.65 34.93
C ILE A 12 -22.73 -21.27 36.25
N GLY A 13 -23.04 -20.65 37.38
CA GLY A 13 -22.75 -21.17 38.72
C GLY A 13 -23.41 -22.52 38.99
N GLU A 14 -24.60 -22.74 38.44
CA GLU A 14 -25.38 -23.97 38.61
C GLU A 14 -24.82 -25.18 37.83
N PHE A 15 -23.95 -24.97 36.83
CA PHE A 15 -23.37 -26.10 36.10
C PHE A 15 -22.45 -26.97 36.99
N PRO A 16 -22.50 -28.30 36.83
CA PRO A 16 -21.60 -29.20 37.55
C PRO A 16 -20.14 -28.92 37.19
N LEU A 17 -19.25 -29.09 38.17
CA LEU A 17 -17.81 -28.94 37.97
C LEU A 17 -17.29 -30.03 37.03
N SER A 18 -16.37 -29.66 36.14
CA SER A 18 -15.85 -30.51 35.09
C SER A 18 -14.40 -30.16 34.74
N ARG A 19 -13.74 -30.99 33.91
CA ARG A 19 -12.40 -30.67 33.37
C ARG A 19 -12.41 -29.43 32.45
N VAL A 20 -13.58 -29.00 31.99
CA VAL A 20 -13.73 -27.78 31.17
C VAL A 20 -13.39 -26.55 32.00
N ASP A 21 -13.71 -26.54 33.29
CA ASP A 21 -13.40 -25.43 34.21
C ASP A 21 -11.89 -25.19 34.28
N ASP A 22 -11.09 -26.24 34.47
CA ASP A 22 -9.63 -26.18 34.50
C ASP A 22 -9.03 -25.71 33.16
N ALA A 23 -9.58 -26.21 32.05
CA ALA A 23 -9.17 -25.82 30.71
C ALA A 23 -9.45 -24.33 30.46
N LEU A 24 -10.62 -23.84 30.87
CA LEU A 24 -10.99 -22.42 30.74
C LEU A 24 -10.17 -21.52 31.66
N LEU A 25 -9.86 -21.96 32.87
CA LEU A 25 -8.95 -21.25 33.78
C LEU A 25 -7.53 -21.15 33.22
N THR A 26 -7.06 -22.19 32.53
CA THR A 26 -5.75 -22.19 31.86
C THR A 26 -5.76 -21.28 30.63
N LEU A 27 -6.82 -21.37 29.80
CA LEU A 27 -7.00 -20.53 28.61
C LEU A 27 -7.08 -19.04 28.97
N THR A 28 -7.80 -18.70 30.05
CA THR A 28 -7.92 -17.30 30.47
C THR A 28 -6.57 -16.74 30.92
N ARG A 29 -5.70 -17.58 31.52
CA ARG A 29 -4.35 -17.21 31.93
C ARG A 29 -3.40 -17.06 30.74
N SER A 30 -3.45 -17.95 29.75
CA SER A 30 -2.62 -17.84 28.54
C SER A 30 -2.99 -16.64 27.66
N ALA A 31 -4.22 -16.14 27.77
CA ALA A 31 -4.67 -14.92 27.11
C ALA A 31 -4.21 -13.61 27.82
N ASN A 32 -3.53 -13.70 28.97
CA ASN A 32 -3.01 -12.51 29.65
C ASN A 32 -1.99 -11.76 28.79
N HIS A 33 -1.99 -10.42 28.91
CA HIS A 33 -1.14 -9.53 28.11
C HIS A 33 -1.22 -9.74 26.59
N SER A 34 -2.30 -10.34 26.09
CA SER A 34 -2.47 -10.76 24.69
C SER A 34 -1.43 -11.79 24.20
N GLY A 35 -0.76 -12.51 25.11
CA GLY A 35 0.31 -13.46 24.77
C GLY A 35 -0.10 -14.53 23.76
N LEU A 36 -1.28 -15.13 23.94
CA LEU A 36 -1.88 -16.08 22.98
C LEU A 36 -1.95 -15.51 21.55
N TRP A 37 -2.34 -14.25 21.41
CA TRP A 37 -2.52 -13.60 20.10
C TRP A 37 -1.19 -13.22 19.47
N PHE A 38 -0.20 -12.82 20.28
CA PHE A 38 1.16 -12.60 19.77
C PHE A 38 1.82 -13.91 19.31
N ALA A 39 1.60 -15.03 20.01
CA ALA A 39 2.05 -16.34 19.54
C ALA A 39 1.39 -16.74 18.21
N ALA A 40 0.07 -16.55 18.09
CA ALA A 40 -0.65 -16.77 16.83
C ALA A 40 -0.14 -15.85 15.71
N ALA A 41 0.16 -14.58 16.01
CA ALA A 41 0.73 -13.63 15.07
C ALA A 41 2.10 -14.10 14.56
N SER A 42 2.98 -14.56 15.46
CA SER A 42 4.31 -15.09 15.10
C SER A 42 4.21 -16.33 14.22
N LEU A 43 3.28 -17.24 14.49
CA LEU A 43 3.03 -18.42 13.66
C LEU A 43 2.53 -18.04 12.27
N LEU A 44 1.53 -17.15 12.18
CA LEU A 44 1.01 -16.66 10.90
C LEU A 44 2.06 -15.84 10.12
N ALA A 45 3.00 -15.20 10.83
CA ALA A 45 4.09 -14.46 10.22
C ALA A 45 5.18 -15.39 9.67
N GLY A 46 5.60 -16.40 10.44
CA GLY A 46 6.68 -17.31 10.07
C GLY A 46 6.29 -18.36 9.04
N LEU A 47 5.14 -19.02 9.23
CA LEU A 47 4.70 -20.16 8.43
C LEU A 47 3.65 -19.81 7.38
N GLY A 48 3.15 -18.57 7.40
CA GLY A 48 2.02 -18.17 6.59
C GLY A 48 2.37 -17.49 5.26
N THR A 49 1.35 -17.34 4.43
CA THR A 49 1.41 -16.58 3.16
C THR A 49 1.51 -15.08 3.40
N ARG A 50 1.74 -14.30 2.33
CA ARG A 50 1.73 -12.81 2.40
C ARG A 50 0.43 -12.27 3.00
N LYS A 51 -0.72 -12.90 2.70
CA LYS A 51 -2.04 -12.52 3.24
C LYS A 51 -2.12 -12.75 4.76
N THR A 52 -1.62 -13.86 5.27
CA THR A 52 -1.63 -14.13 6.72
C THR A 52 -0.59 -13.33 7.48
N ARG A 53 0.57 -13.05 6.88
CA ARG A 53 1.59 -12.12 7.43
C ARG A 53 1.01 -10.71 7.62
N ARG A 54 0.34 -10.20 6.58
CA ARG A 54 -0.40 -8.93 6.67
C ARG A 54 -1.52 -8.99 7.71
N GLY A 55 -2.26 -10.10 7.75
CA GLY A 55 -3.31 -10.34 8.74
C GLY A 55 -2.78 -10.28 10.17
N ALA A 56 -1.63 -10.89 10.44
CA ALA A 56 -0.96 -10.87 11.74
C ALA A 56 -0.57 -9.43 12.15
N LEU A 57 0.05 -8.67 11.24
CA LEU A 57 0.38 -7.27 11.47
C LEU A 57 -0.86 -6.41 11.76
N ARG A 58 -1.92 -6.57 10.95
CA ARG A 58 -3.19 -5.85 11.17
C ARG A 58 -3.83 -6.26 12.50
N GLY A 59 -3.84 -7.54 12.83
CA GLY A 59 -4.38 -8.06 14.09
C GLY A 59 -3.64 -7.49 15.31
N VAL A 60 -2.30 -7.44 15.27
CA VAL A 60 -1.48 -6.84 16.33
C VAL A 60 -1.77 -5.34 16.47
N PHE A 61 -1.85 -4.62 15.36
CA PHE A 61 -2.21 -3.19 15.38
C PHE A 61 -3.62 -2.97 15.95
N ALA A 62 -4.59 -3.81 15.58
CA ALA A 62 -5.94 -3.78 16.11
C ALA A 62 -5.98 -4.05 17.64
N ILE A 63 -5.17 -4.98 18.16
CA ILE A 63 -5.02 -5.20 19.61
C ILE A 63 -4.56 -3.91 20.30
N GLY A 64 -3.58 -3.21 19.73
CA GLY A 64 -3.08 -1.93 20.25
C GLY A 64 -4.18 -0.89 20.36
N LEU A 65 -4.95 -0.69 19.28
CA LEU A 65 -6.10 0.22 19.25
C LEU A 65 -7.19 -0.17 20.26
N ALA A 66 -7.56 -1.46 20.31
CA ALA A 66 -8.56 -1.97 21.22
C ALA A 66 -8.13 -1.84 22.70
N SER A 67 -6.84 -2.05 22.98
CA SER A 67 -6.25 -1.91 24.31
C SER A 67 -6.24 -0.46 24.77
N PHE A 68 -5.89 0.47 23.89
CA PHE A 68 -5.96 1.90 24.17
C PHE A 68 -7.40 2.34 24.44
N ALA A 69 -8.34 2.02 23.55
CA ALA A 69 -9.75 2.36 23.72
C ALA A 69 -10.35 1.77 25.01
N SER A 70 -10.06 0.49 25.29
CA SER A 70 -10.61 -0.18 26.48
C SER A 70 -9.99 0.33 27.77
N ASN A 71 -8.65 0.41 27.86
CA ASN A 71 -7.95 0.68 29.12
C ASN A 71 -7.74 2.16 29.41
N ALA A 72 -7.41 2.96 28.39
CA ALA A 72 -7.09 4.37 28.57
C ALA A 72 -8.33 5.28 28.48
N VAL A 73 -9.37 4.85 27.76
CA VAL A 73 -10.57 5.68 27.51
C VAL A 73 -11.79 5.14 28.26
N LEU A 74 -12.24 3.92 27.97
CA LEU A 74 -13.52 3.43 28.46
C LEU A 74 -13.50 3.04 29.95
N LYS A 75 -12.44 2.36 30.42
CA LYS A 75 -12.31 1.96 31.83
C LYS A 75 -12.37 3.14 32.81
N PRO A 76 -11.67 4.27 32.57
CA PRO A 76 -11.78 5.45 33.43
C PRO A 76 -13.17 6.12 33.39
N LEU A 77 -13.85 6.10 32.23
CA LEU A 77 -15.14 6.77 32.05
C LEU A 77 -16.32 6.00 32.65
N VAL A 78 -16.24 4.67 32.67
CA VAL A 78 -17.33 3.80 33.13
C VAL A 78 -16.82 2.80 34.17
N PRO A 79 -16.61 3.26 35.43
CA PRO A 79 -16.20 2.37 36.51
C PRO A 79 -17.31 1.36 36.82
N ARG A 80 -17.00 0.06 36.71
CA ARG A 80 -17.96 -1.01 36.93
C ARG A 80 -17.41 -2.10 37.85
N ARG A 81 -18.19 -2.49 38.86
CA ARG A 81 -17.86 -3.59 39.77
C ARG A 81 -17.98 -4.95 39.07
N ARG A 82 -17.03 -5.85 39.34
CA ARG A 82 -16.99 -7.23 38.82
C ARG A 82 -18.08 -8.10 39.45
N PRO A 83 -18.41 -9.27 38.87
CA PRO A 83 -19.25 -10.26 39.53
C PRO A 83 -18.73 -10.65 40.91
N ALA A 84 -19.63 -10.76 41.87
CA ALA A 84 -19.30 -11.09 43.26
C ALA A 84 -18.79 -12.53 43.37
N ALA A 85 -17.93 -12.79 44.36
CA ALA A 85 -17.23 -14.07 44.50
C ALA A 85 -18.14 -15.24 44.88
N ASP A 86 -19.21 -14.95 45.58
CA ASP A 86 -20.26 -15.85 46.02
C ASP A 86 -21.18 -16.33 44.90
N LEU A 87 -21.20 -15.66 43.74
CA LEU A 87 -22.02 -16.07 42.60
C LEU A 87 -21.49 -17.33 41.89
N LEU A 88 -20.26 -17.76 42.17
CA LEU A 88 -19.65 -18.93 41.54
C LEU A 88 -18.91 -19.80 42.58
N PRO A 89 -18.78 -21.11 42.35
CA PRO A 89 -17.93 -21.97 43.17
C PRO A 89 -16.47 -21.46 43.19
N PRO A 90 -15.74 -21.59 44.31
CA PRO A 90 -14.34 -21.18 44.39
C PRO A 90 -13.43 -21.86 43.34
N SER A 91 -13.71 -23.12 43.02
CA SER A 91 -13.00 -23.91 42.00
C SER A 91 -13.19 -23.40 40.57
N ARG A 92 -14.24 -22.61 40.29
CA ARG A 92 -14.51 -21.98 38.99
C ARG A 92 -13.98 -20.53 38.92
N SER A 93 -13.48 -20.01 40.03
CA SER A 93 -13.00 -18.63 40.15
C SER A 93 -11.49 -18.54 40.05
N LEU A 94 -10.97 -17.44 39.48
CA LEU A 94 -9.54 -17.15 39.57
C LEU A 94 -9.13 -16.82 41.02
N PRO A 95 -8.00 -17.35 41.52
CA PRO A 95 -7.47 -17.02 42.84
C PRO A 95 -7.13 -15.52 42.98
N ASP A 96 -6.40 -14.98 42.00
CA ASP A 96 -6.01 -13.57 41.96
C ASP A 96 -6.97 -12.75 41.11
N ARG A 97 -8.01 -12.22 41.75
CA ARG A 97 -9.03 -11.41 41.06
C ARG A 97 -8.52 -9.99 40.78
N PRO A 98 -8.69 -9.46 39.55
CA PRO A 98 -8.26 -8.10 39.25
C PRO A 98 -9.06 -7.06 40.03
N THR A 99 -8.39 -6.07 40.60
CA THR A 99 -9.00 -4.96 41.37
C THR A 99 -9.47 -3.79 40.49
N SER A 100 -9.05 -3.75 39.23
CA SER A 100 -9.46 -2.73 38.27
C SER A 100 -10.87 -2.96 37.71
N SER A 101 -11.47 -1.89 37.14
CA SER A 101 -12.81 -1.89 36.54
C SER A 101 -13.06 -3.11 35.63
N SER A 102 -14.28 -3.67 35.75
CA SER A 102 -14.74 -4.78 34.88
C SER A 102 -15.07 -4.33 33.45
N PHE A 103 -15.43 -3.07 33.24
CA PHE A 103 -15.94 -2.62 31.94
C PHE A 103 -14.90 -1.82 31.14
N PRO A 104 -14.73 -2.10 29.83
CA PRO A 104 -15.09 -3.33 29.12
C PRO A 104 -14.06 -4.45 29.34
N SER A 105 -14.39 -5.68 28.91
CA SER A 105 -13.46 -6.82 28.96
C SER A 105 -12.31 -6.66 27.96
N GLY A 106 -11.10 -6.41 28.46
CA GLY A 106 -9.90 -6.26 27.64
C GLY A 106 -9.50 -7.54 26.88
N HIS A 107 -9.62 -8.72 27.50
CA HIS A 107 -9.35 -10.00 26.83
C HIS A 107 -10.29 -10.23 25.65
N SER A 108 -11.58 -9.89 25.80
CA SER A 108 -12.57 -9.99 24.71
C SER A 108 -12.25 -9.01 23.58
N ALA A 109 -11.87 -7.78 23.93
CA ALA A 109 -11.48 -6.76 22.98
C ALA A 109 -10.26 -7.18 22.16
N SER A 110 -9.17 -7.65 22.80
CA SER A 110 -7.99 -8.15 22.09
C SER A 110 -8.30 -9.37 21.22
N ALA A 111 -9.13 -10.30 21.70
CA ALA A 111 -9.48 -11.51 20.97
C ALA A 111 -10.20 -11.23 19.65
N PHE A 112 -11.26 -10.41 19.70
CA PHE A 112 -12.02 -10.04 18.52
C PHE A 112 -11.24 -9.08 17.62
N ALA A 113 -10.44 -8.18 18.18
CA ALA A 113 -9.55 -7.31 17.41
C ALA A 113 -8.56 -8.11 16.56
N PHE A 114 -7.93 -9.12 17.14
CA PHE A 114 -6.98 -9.97 16.43
C PHE A 114 -7.65 -10.85 15.38
N ALA A 115 -8.66 -11.62 15.78
CA ALA A 115 -9.33 -12.57 14.89
C ALA A 115 -9.98 -11.87 13.69
N LEU A 116 -10.67 -10.74 13.92
CA LEU A 116 -11.25 -9.94 12.83
C LEU A 116 -10.17 -9.24 12.01
N GLY A 117 -9.12 -8.69 12.65
CA GLY A 117 -7.99 -8.08 11.95
C GLY A 117 -7.29 -9.03 10.97
N VAL A 118 -7.11 -10.30 11.37
CA VAL A 118 -6.62 -11.38 10.49
C VAL A 118 -7.65 -11.73 9.42
N GLY A 119 -8.94 -11.85 9.78
CA GLY A 119 -10.04 -12.14 8.84
C GLY A 119 -10.19 -11.09 7.73
N LEU A 120 -9.91 -9.83 8.06
CA LEU A 120 -9.82 -8.72 7.12
C LEU A 120 -8.62 -8.81 6.19
N GLU A 121 -7.72 -9.79 6.27
CA GLU A 121 -6.72 -10.06 5.21
C GLU A 121 -6.88 -11.47 4.63
N SER A 122 -7.16 -12.46 5.48
CA SER A 122 -7.43 -13.84 5.11
C SER A 122 -8.71 -14.33 5.78
N PRO A 123 -9.85 -14.37 5.06
CA PRO A 123 -11.13 -14.81 5.62
C PRO A 123 -11.08 -16.22 6.23
N ARG A 124 -10.33 -17.13 5.60
CA ARG A 124 -10.15 -18.51 6.11
C ARG A 124 -9.39 -18.54 7.44
N ALA A 125 -8.30 -17.79 7.55
CA ALA A 125 -7.53 -17.73 8.80
C ALA A 125 -8.32 -17.03 9.92
N GLY A 126 -9.06 -15.95 9.58
CA GLY A 126 -9.97 -15.30 10.53
C GLY A 126 -11.09 -16.24 11.02
N ALA A 127 -11.70 -17.00 10.11
CA ALA A 127 -12.71 -18.00 10.45
C ALA A 127 -12.15 -19.11 11.36
N ALA A 128 -10.90 -19.55 11.15
CA ALA A 128 -10.22 -20.50 12.02
C ALA A 128 -9.94 -19.93 13.42
N LEU A 129 -9.66 -18.62 13.53
CA LEU A 129 -9.40 -17.94 14.81
C LEU A 129 -10.69 -17.55 15.57
N ALA A 130 -11.83 -17.42 14.88
CA ALA A 130 -13.08 -16.96 15.48
C ALA A 130 -13.59 -17.86 16.63
N PRO A 131 -13.57 -19.21 16.53
CA PRO A 131 -13.91 -20.08 17.65
C PRO A 131 -13.00 -19.85 18.86
N LEU A 132 -11.70 -19.69 18.66
CA LEU A 132 -10.76 -19.42 19.75
C LEU A 132 -11.07 -18.08 20.43
N ALA A 133 -11.37 -17.04 19.66
CA ALA A 133 -11.75 -15.72 20.19
C ALA A 133 -13.06 -15.79 21.00
N ALA A 134 -14.06 -16.52 20.50
CA ALA A 134 -15.32 -16.76 21.20
C ALA A 134 -15.12 -17.52 22.51
N THR A 135 -14.27 -18.56 22.52
CA THR A 135 -13.95 -19.32 23.73
C THR A 135 -13.20 -18.48 24.76
N VAL A 136 -12.25 -17.64 24.33
CA VAL A 136 -11.58 -16.68 25.23
C VAL A 136 -12.58 -15.70 25.83
N ALA A 137 -13.49 -15.14 25.03
CA ALA A 137 -14.55 -14.24 25.50
C ALA A 137 -15.47 -14.92 26.52
N TYR A 138 -15.95 -16.13 26.20
CA TYR A 138 -16.78 -16.94 27.10
C TYR A 138 -16.06 -17.26 28.42
N SER A 139 -14.77 -17.61 28.38
CA SER A 139 -13.98 -17.91 29.58
C SER A 139 -14.06 -16.80 30.63
N ARG A 140 -14.18 -15.53 30.22
CA ARG A 140 -14.25 -14.37 31.13
C ARG A 140 -15.56 -14.28 31.90
N ILE A 141 -16.65 -14.73 31.28
CA ILE A 141 -17.97 -14.87 31.92
C ILE A 141 -17.93 -16.10 32.83
N HIS A 142 -17.40 -17.20 32.31
CA HIS A 142 -17.38 -18.49 32.98
C HIS A 142 -16.63 -18.47 34.32
N VAL A 143 -15.48 -17.79 34.36
CA VAL A 143 -14.66 -17.66 35.59
C VAL A 143 -15.08 -16.47 36.47
N GLY A 144 -16.20 -15.80 36.15
CA GLY A 144 -16.82 -14.75 36.97
C GLY A 144 -16.06 -13.46 37.11
N VAL A 145 -15.14 -13.16 36.20
CA VAL A 145 -14.34 -11.94 36.24
C VAL A 145 -15.00 -10.76 35.51
N HIS A 146 -15.93 -11.03 34.60
CA HIS A 146 -16.64 -10.01 33.83
C HIS A 146 -18.12 -10.38 33.67
N TRP A 147 -18.96 -9.36 33.56
CA TRP A 147 -20.36 -9.55 33.16
C TRP A 147 -20.47 -9.85 31.67
N THR A 148 -21.55 -10.51 31.24
CA THR A 148 -21.82 -10.80 29.82
C THR A 148 -21.81 -9.53 28.97
N SER A 149 -22.40 -8.44 29.45
CA SER A 149 -22.35 -7.14 28.76
C SER A 149 -20.95 -6.53 28.67
N ASP A 150 -20.07 -6.75 29.65
CA ASP A 150 -18.67 -6.28 29.57
C ASP A 150 -17.90 -6.99 28.45
N VAL A 151 -18.20 -8.28 28.27
CA VAL A 151 -17.63 -9.14 27.22
C VAL A 151 -18.19 -8.75 25.86
N ALA A 152 -19.50 -8.57 25.74
CA ALA A 152 -20.15 -8.14 24.50
C ALA A 152 -19.62 -6.77 24.02
N VAL A 153 -19.54 -5.77 24.91
CA VAL A 153 -18.98 -4.46 24.57
C VAL A 153 -17.48 -4.57 24.28
N GLY A 154 -16.73 -5.37 25.05
CA GLY A 154 -15.33 -5.63 24.76
C GLY A 154 -15.12 -6.18 23.35
N SER A 155 -15.89 -7.20 22.96
CA SER A 155 -15.86 -7.77 21.61
C SER A 155 -16.22 -6.73 20.53
N ALA A 156 -17.23 -5.90 20.77
CA ALA A 156 -17.62 -4.83 19.85
C ALA A 156 -16.52 -3.78 19.69
N VAL A 157 -15.86 -3.37 20.77
CA VAL A 157 -14.69 -2.47 20.75
C VAL A 157 -13.54 -3.11 19.96
N GLY A 158 -13.28 -4.40 20.18
CA GLY A 158 -12.27 -5.15 19.42
C GLY A 158 -12.57 -5.19 17.92
N ALA A 159 -13.81 -5.52 17.56
CA ALA A 159 -14.25 -5.55 16.17
C ALA A 159 -14.17 -4.16 15.51
N ALA A 160 -14.61 -3.11 16.22
CA ALA A 160 -14.51 -1.73 15.74
C ALA A 160 -13.04 -1.32 15.54
N ALA A 161 -12.14 -1.67 16.47
CA ALA A 161 -10.71 -1.41 16.33
C ALA A 161 -10.11 -2.11 15.09
N ALA A 162 -10.48 -3.38 14.84
CA ALA A 162 -10.07 -4.11 13.66
C ALA A 162 -10.56 -3.46 12.35
N LEU A 163 -11.83 -3.04 12.28
CA LEU A 163 -12.37 -2.33 11.12
C LEU A 163 -11.68 -0.98 10.92
N LEU A 164 -11.40 -0.26 12.01
CA LEU A 164 -10.73 1.04 11.95
C LEU A 164 -9.32 0.93 11.35
N THR A 165 -8.64 -0.21 11.51
CA THR A 165 -7.32 -0.42 10.89
C THR A 165 -7.33 -0.26 9.36
N GLN A 166 -8.47 -0.45 8.68
CA GLN A 166 -8.59 -0.26 7.23
C GLN A 166 -8.28 1.18 6.80
N ARG A 167 -8.40 2.15 7.71
CA ARG A 167 -8.04 3.56 7.47
C ARG A 167 -6.55 3.84 7.43
N TRP A 168 -5.71 2.94 7.94
CA TRP A 168 -4.24 3.09 7.91
C TRP A 168 -3.55 1.97 7.14
N LEU A 169 -4.19 0.81 7.08
CA LEU A 169 -3.75 -0.37 6.35
C LEU A 169 -4.84 -0.70 5.35
N PRO A 170 -4.87 -0.11 4.15
CA PRO A 170 -5.84 -0.47 3.12
C PRO A 170 -5.62 -1.90 2.63
N ARG A 171 -6.69 -2.57 2.20
CA ARG A 171 -6.56 -3.82 1.44
C ARG A 171 -6.17 -3.46 0.00
N ARG A 172 -5.10 -4.10 -0.50
CA ARG A 172 -4.80 -4.12 -1.94
C ARG A 172 -5.46 -5.39 -2.46
N PRO A 173 -6.54 -5.31 -3.26
CA PRO A 173 -7.31 -6.48 -3.68
C PRO A 173 -6.54 -7.37 -4.65
N VAL A 174 -5.77 -6.77 -5.56
CA VAL A 174 -4.92 -7.43 -6.56
C VAL A 174 -3.61 -6.65 -6.70
N ASP A 175 -2.50 -7.35 -6.96
CA ASP A 175 -1.23 -6.68 -7.23
C ASP A 175 -1.23 -6.03 -8.62
N GLU A 176 -1.94 -6.59 -9.59
CA GLU A 176 -2.00 -6.12 -10.98
C GLU A 176 -3.05 -5.03 -11.18
N ALA A 177 -2.71 -4.06 -12.03
CA ALA A 177 -3.62 -3.05 -12.48
C ALA A 177 -4.42 -3.54 -13.69
N ILE A 178 -5.69 -3.15 -13.75
CA ILE A 178 -6.54 -3.41 -14.90
C ILE A 178 -6.08 -2.52 -16.05
N ALA A 179 -5.97 -3.08 -17.24
CA ALA A 179 -5.60 -2.37 -18.45
C ALA A 179 -6.30 -3.02 -19.65
N ARG A 180 -6.76 -2.21 -20.61
CA ARG A 180 -7.33 -2.68 -21.86
C ARG A 180 -6.31 -3.50 -22.66
N PRO A 181 -6.71 -4.64 -23.25
CA PRO A 181 -5.87 -5.38 -24.20
C PRO A 181 -5.46 -4.50 -25.37
N TRP A 182 -4.24 -4.71 -25.85
CA TRP A 182 -3.72 -4.18 -27.10
C TRP A 182 -3.65 -5.32 -28.11
N LEU A 183 -4.43 -5.21 -29.19
CA LEU A 183 -4.69 -6.34 -30.09
C LEU A 183 -3.67 -6.46 -31.23
N ASP A 184 -2.92 -5.40 -31.51
CA ASP A 184 -2.04 -5.29 -32.67
C ASP A 184 -0.55 -5.32 -32.28
N ALA A 185 -0.20 -5.97 -31.17
CA ALA A 185 1.20 -6.10 -30.78
C ALA A 185 1.90 -7.15 -31.66
N PRO A 186 3.13 -6.87 -32.15
CA PRO A 186 3.91 -7.82 -32.92
C PRO A 186 4.15 -9.14 -32.17
N HIS A 187 4.13 -10.24 -32.92
CA HIS A 187 4.55 -11.54 -32.40
C HIS A 187 6.08 -11.66 -32.51
N LEU A 188 6.75 -11.82 -31.37
CA LEU A 188 8.21 -11.87 -31.29
C LEU A 188 8.65 -13.29 -30.89
N GLU A 189 8.43 -14.27 -31.77
CA GLU A 189 8.82 -15.66 -31.50
C GLU A 189 10.31 -15.76 -31.17
N GLN A 190 10.64 -16.27 -29.98
CA GLN A 190 12.02 -16.36 -29.48
C GLN A 190 12.76 -15.01 -29.42
N GLY A 191 12.03 -13.89 -29.39
CA GLY A 191 12.58 -12.53 -29.35
C GLY A 191 12.94 -11.94 -30.71
N ASP A 192 12.52 -12.54 -31.82
CA ASP A 192 12.77 -11.99 -33.16
C ASP A 192 12.17 -10.59 -33.30
N GLY A 193 12.99 -9.57 -33.57
CA GLY A 193 12.58 -8.16 -33.59
C GLY A 193 12.48 -7.48 -32.21
N LEU A 194 12.87 -8.13 -31.12
CA LEU A 194 13.00 -7.49 -29.80
C LEU A 194 14.43 -6.93 -29.62
N SER A 195 14.53 -5.64 -29.35
CA SER A 195 15.81 -5.01 -28.92
C SER A 195 15.72 -4.64 -27.46
N MET A 196 16.43 -5.37 -26.59
CA MET A 196 16.34 -5.22 -25.14
C MET A 196 17.63 -4.68 -24.53
N VAL A 197 17.51 -3.59 -23.79
CA VAL A 197 18.59 -3.06 -22.95
C VAL A 197 18.60 -3.80 -21.61
N VAL A 198 19.78 -4.21 -21.14
CA VAL A 198 19.96 -4.91 -19.87
C VAL A 198 20.77 -4.04 -18.91
N ASN A 199 20.12 -3.54 -17.86
CA ASN A 199 20.76 -2.72 -16.84
C ASN A 199 21.32 -3.58 -15.69
N MET A 200 22.63 -3.86 -15.76
CA MET A 200 23.38 -4.64 -14.78
C MET A 200 23.45 -4.02 -13.38
N GLY A 201 23.28 -2.69 -13.28
CA GLY A 201 23.24 -1.98 -12.00
C GLY A 201 21.92 -2.15 -11.25
N SER A 202 20.87 -2.64 -11.92
CA SER A 202 19.56 -2.86 -11.36
C SER A 202 19.39 -4.32 -10.92
N GLY A 203 19.49 -4.60 -9.61
CA GLY A 203 19.17 -5.93 -9.07
C GLY A 203 20.14 -6.45 -8.01
N ARG A 204 20.27 -7.77 -7.92
CA ARG A 204 21.22 -8.42 -7.00
C ARG A 204 22.65 -8.22 -7.52
N PRO A 205 23.58 -7.70 -6.70
CA PRO A 205 24.97 -7.53 -7.13
C PRO A 205 25.57 -8.86 -7.61
N GLY A 206 26.15 -8.87 -8.80
CA GLY A 206 26.88 -10.01 -9.35
C GLY A 206 26.05 -11.07 -10.09
N VAL A 207 24.76 -10.83 -10.36
CA VAL A 207 23.93 -11.68 -11.22
C VAL A 207 23.70 -10.95 -12.54
N ASP A 208 24.12 -11.56 -13.65
CA ASP A 208 23.87 -11.05 -15.01
C ASP A 208 22.60 -11.71 -15.59
N PRO A 209 21.48 -10.98 -15.71
CA PRO A 209 20.27 -11.53 -16.32
C PRO A 209 20.41 -11.69 -17.85
N ALA A 210 21.41 -11.10 -18.50
CA ALA A 210 21.55 -11.15 -19.96
C ALA A 210 21.77 -12.58 -20.47
N GLU A 211 22.49 -13.45 -19.74
CA GLU A 211 22.68 -14.85 -20.15
C GLU A 211 21.36 -15.62 -20.12
N GLU A 212 20.55 -15.41 -19.07
CA GLU A 212 19.23 -16.04 -18.94
C GLU A 212 18.27 -15.54 -20.02
N ILE A 213 18.27 -14.22 -20.27
CA ILE A 213 17.47 -13.60 -21.34
C ILE A 213 17.91 -14.14 -22.70
N ALA A 214 19.21 -14.23 -22.98
CA ALA A 214 19.72 -14.75 -24.25
C ALA A 214 19.35 -16.22 -24.46
N ALA A 215 19.33 -17.03 -23.40
CA ALA A 215 18.91 -18.41 -23.48
C ALA A 215 17.40 -18.55 -23.76
N ALA A 216 16.58 -17.69 -23.17
CA ALA A 216 15.13 -17.71 -23.33
C ALA A 216 14.63 -17.03 -24.63
N LEU A 217 15.32 -15.99 -25.08
CA LEU A 217 15.01 -15.16 -26.25
C LEU A 217 16.24 -15.10 -27.18
N PRO A 218 16.63 -16.21 -27.82
CA PRO A 218 17.89 -16.32 -28.56
C PRO A 218 17.98 -15.43 -29.81
N LYS A 219 16.86 -14.90 -30.30
CA LYS A 219 16.83 -13.98 -31.45
C LYS A 219 16.76 -12.51 -31.05
N ALA A 220 16.61 -12.20 -29.76
CA ALA A 220 16.59 -10.82 -29.30
C ALA A 220 17.96 -10.16 -29.43
N THR A 221 17.97 -8.88 -29.83
CA THR A 221 19.17 -8.06 -29.76
C THR A 221 19.34 -7.54 -28.34
N LEU A 222 20.41 -7.94 -27.66
CA LEU A 222 20.69 -7.51 -26.28
C LEU A 222 21.76 -6.42 -26.25
N VAL A 223 21.42 -5.28 -25.66
CA VAL A 223 22.35 -4.16 -25.42
C VAL A 223 22.63 -4.10 -23.92
N ARG A 224 23.86 -4.41 -23.52
CA ARG A 224 24.26 -4.36 -22.11
C ARG A 224 24.60 -2.92 -21.73
N LEU A 225 24.08 -2.46 -20.59
CA LEU A 225 24.41 -1.16 -20.01
C LEU A 225 25.56 -1.33 -19.02
N GLU A 226 26.70 -0.70 -19.30
CA GLU A 226 27.86 -0.70 -18.42
C GLU A 226 27.81 0.48 -17.42
N PRO A 227 28.52 0.37 -16.27
CA PRO A 227 28.60 1.48 -15.32
C PRO A 227 29.19 2.74 -15.97
N GLY A 228 28.39 3.82 -16.03
CA GLY A 228 28.79 5.11 -16.61
C GLY A 228 28.17 5.39 -17.98
N ASP A 229 27.50 4.42 -18.59
CA ASP A 229 26.75 4.63 -19.83
C ASP A 229 25.54 5.54 -19.61
N ASP A 230 25.22 6.33 -20.63
CA ASP A 230 23.95 7.05 -20.71
C ASP A 230 22.85 6.08 -21.16
N LEU A 231 21.97 5.74 -20.21
CA LEU A 231 20.83 4.86 -20.43
C LEU A 231 19.94 5.32 -21.59
N LEU A 232 19.68 6.62 -21.71
CA LEU A 232 18.80 7.14 -22.75
C LEU A 232 19.40 6.95 -24.13
N ALA A 233 20.71 7.21 -24.25
CA ALA A 233 21.44 6.97 -25.49
C ALA A 233 21.45 5.49 -25.88
N ARG A 234 21.63 4.58 -24.91
CA ARG A 234 21.59 3.13 -25.16
C ARG A 234 20.20 2.63 -25.55
N LEU A 235 19.14 3.16 -24.95
CA LEU A 235 17.76 2.85 -25.33
C LEU A 235 17.44 3.32 -26.75
N GLN A 236 17.92 4.51 -27.12
CA GLN A 236 17.78 5.03 -28.50
C GLN A 236 18.55 4.18 -29.51
N GLU A 237 19.76 3.74 -29.18
CA GLU A 237 20.55 2.83 -30.02
C GLU A 237 19.84 1.47 -30.19
N ALA A 238 19.34 0.90 -29.10
CA ALA A 238 18.56 -0.34 -29.14
C ALA A 238 17.31 -0.19 -30.03
N ALA A 239 16.56 0.89 -29.85
CA ALA A 239 15.37 1.17 -30.66
C ALA A 239 15.69 1.42 -32.15
N ALA A 240 16.86 1.99 -32.45
CA ALA A 240 17.32 2.24 -33.82
C ALA A 240 17.93 1.01 -34.51
N THR A 241 18.05 -0.13 -33.81
CA THR A 241 18.60 -1.36 -34.39
C THR A 241 17.71 -1.83 -35.55
N PRO A 242 18.26 -2.12 -36.74
CA PRO A 242 17.47 -2.58 -37.88
C PRO A 242 16.67 -3.85 -37.55
N GLY A 243 15.38 -3.85 -37.89
CA GLY A 243 14.47 -4.97 -37.59
C GLY A 243 13.81 -4.91 -36.21
N THR A 244 14.06 -3.87 -35.41
CA THR A 244 13.38 -3.67 -34.12
C THR A 244 11.88 -3.42 -34.33
N ALA A 245 11.06 -4.34 -33.83
CA ALA A 245 9.60 -4.25 -33.78
C ALA A 245 9.09 -3.93 -32.37
N ALA A 246 9.92 -4.12 -31.33
CA ALA A 246 9.62 -3.75 -29.95
C ALA A 246 10.90 -3.40 -29.18
N LEU A 247 10.76 -2.47 -28.24
CA LEU A 247 11.82 -2.09 -27.31
C LEU A 247 11.68 -2.90 -26.01
N GLY A 248 12.79 -3.36 -25.46
CA GLY A 248 12.85 -4.09 -24.19
C GLY A 248 13.73 -3.41 -23.16
N ILE A 249 13.39 -3.57 -21.88
CA ILE A 249 14.26 -3.18 -20.77
C ILE A 249 14.24 -4.22 -19.66
N ALA A 250 15.43 -4.67 -19.24
CA ALA A 250 15.63 -5.41 -18.01
C ALA A 250 16.26 -4.47 -16.96
N GLY A 251 15.48 -4.03 -15.97
CA GLY A 251 15.92 -3.01 -15.03
C GLY A 251 14.98 -2.73 -13.87
N GLY A 252 15.31 -1.69 -13.09
CA GLY A 252 14.43 -1.13 -12.06
C GLY A 252 13.46 -0.08 -12.61
N ASP A 253 12.63 0.50 -11.73
CA ASP A 253 11.55 1.42 -12.12
C ASP A 253 12.03 2.65 -12.92
N GLY A 254 13.19 3.21 -12.58
CA GLY A 254 13.80 4.31 -13.33
C GLY A 254 14.19 3.95 -14.76
N SER A 255 14.79 2.78 -14.94
CA SER A 255 15.14 2.29 -16.28
C SER A 255 13.91 2.00 -17.13
N VAL A 256 12.85 1.50 -16.47
CA VAL A 256 11.57 1.26 -17.12
C VAL A 256 10.89 2.56 -17.54
N ALA A 257 10.94 3.60 -16.71
CA ALA A 257 10.42 4.92 -17.05
C ALA A 257 11.14 5.53 -18.26
N ALA A 258 12.47 5.45 -18.29
CA ALA A 258 13.28 5.88 -19.42
C ALA A 258 12.94 5.11 -20.70
N ALA A 259 12.78 3.79 -20.63
CA ALA A 259 12.42 2.96 -21.78
C ALA A 259 11.01 3.26 -22.29
N ALA A 260 10.04 3.45 -21.39
CA ALA A 260 8.68 3.81 -21.76
C ALA A 260 8.60 5.17 -22.48
N ARG A 261 9.46 6.13 -22.11
CA ARG A 261 9.58 7.40 -22.85
C ARG A 261 10.04 7.18 -24.28
N ILE A 262 11.11 6.41 -24.48
CA ILE A 262 11.62 6.13 -25.84
C ILE A 262 10.62 5.30 -26.65
N ALA A 263 9.93 4.35 -26.01
CA ALA A 263 8.86 3.57 -26.63
C ALA A 263 7.68 4.45 -27.08
N GLU A 264 7.28 5.42 -26.26
CA GLU A 264 6.23 6.40 -26.61
C GLU A 264 6.66 7.31 -27.77
N ASP A 265 7.88 7.87 -27.71
CA ASP A 265 8.41 8.76 -28.74
C ASP A 265 8.52 8.07 -30.12
N LEU A 266 8.71 6.74 -30.14
CA LEU A 266 8.93 5.93 -31.35
C LEU A 266 7.74 5.05 -31.75
N ASP A 267 6.61 5.12 -31.03
CA ASP A 267 5.44 4.27 -31.22
C ASP A 267 5.78 2.76 -31.23
N LEU A 268 6.68 2.34 -30.33
CA LEU A 268 7.13 0.97 -30.18
C LEU A 268 6.46 0.29 -28.98
N PRO A 269 5.99 -0.96 -29.11
CA PRO A 269 5.64 -1.80 -27.97
C PRO A 269 6.84 -2.00 -27.03
N LEU A 270 6.55 -2.06 -25.72
CA LEU A 270 7.53 -2.17 -24.66
C LEU A 270 7.46 -3.54 -23.96
N ALA A 271 8.58 -4.25 -23.88
CA ALA A 271 8.76 -5.43 -23.04
C ALA A 271 9.53 -5.05 -21.76
N VAL A 272 8.96 -5.36 -20.59
CA VAL A 272 9.58 -5.02 -19.30
C VAL A 272 9.95 -6.29 -18.56
N MET A 273 11.25 -6.48 -18.31
CA MET A 273 11.74 -7.51 -17.39
C MET A 273 12.12 -6.87 -16.05
N PRO A 274 11.42 -7.22 -14.95
CA PRO A 274 11.71 -6.65 -13.65
C PRO A 274 13.03 -7.19 -13.08
N ALA A 275 14.10 -6.39 -13.10
CA ALA A 275 15.41 -6.78 -12.56
C ALA A 275 15.76 -6.05 -11.24
N GLY A 276 15.03 -4.99 -10.87
CA GLY A 276 15.28 -4.19 -9.67
C GLY A 276 14.75 -4.78 -8.35
N THR A 277 14.96 -4.04 -7.24
CA THR A 277 14.59 -4.48 -5.88
C THR A 277 13.08 -4.32 -5.58
N LEU A 278 12.44 -3.26 -6.12
CA LEU A 278 11.05 -2.90 -5.78
C LEU A 278 10.05 -3.18 -6.91
N ASN A 279 10.49 -3.04 -8.17
CA ASN A 279 9.76 -3.37 -9.41
C ASN A 279 8.29 -2.99 -9.36
N HIS A 280 8.00 -1.73 -9.01
CA HIS A 280 6.65 -1.24 -8.85
C HIS A 280 5.89 -1.26 -10.18
N PHE A 281 6.52 -0.83 -11.27
CA PHE A 281 5.87 -0.81 -12.58
C PHE A 281 5.59 -2.22 -13.11
N GLY A 282 6.58 -3.12 -13.08
CA GLY A 282 6.41 -4.51 -13.53
C GLY A 282 5.27 -5.22 -12.80
N ARG A 283 5.15 -5.04 -11.48
CA ARG A 283 4.04 -5.57 -10.68
C ARG A 283 2.69 -4.94 -11.01
N ASP A 284 2.66 -3.64 -11.29
CA ASP A 284 1.42 -2.96 -11.68
C ASP A 284 0.95 -3.44 -13.05
N VAL A 285 1.86 -3.68 -13.99
CA VAL A 285 1.51 -4.28 -15.29
C VAL A 285 1.05 -5.72 -15.07
N GLY A 286 1.77 -6.50 -14.26
CA GLY A 286 1.57 -7.95 -14.09
C GLY A 286 2.63 -8.79 -14.78
N VAL A 287 3.86 -8.27 -14.81
CA VAL A 287 5.05 -9.01 -15.25
C VAL A 287 5.98 -9.15 -14.05
N TYR A 288 6.24 -10.39 -13.66
CA TYR A 288 6.97 -10.77 -12.45
C TYR A 288 8.29 -11.46 -12.75
N ASP A 289 8.39 -12.15 -13.89
CA ASP A 289 9.57 -12.92 -14.28
C ASP A 289 9.81 -12.92 -15.81
N LEU A 290 10.94 -13.52 -16.21
CA LEU A 290 11.34 -13.63 -17.61
C LEU A 290 10.39 -14.51 -18.42
N GLN A 291 9.81 -15.54 -17.83
CA GLN A 291 8.93 -16.46 -18.54
C GLN A 291 7.66 -15.74 -18.99
N GLU A 292 7.12 -14.84 -18.18
CA GLU A 292 5.99 -14.01 -18.58
C GLU A 292 6.31 -13.07 -19.74
N VAL A 293 7.53 -12.53 -19.80
CA VAL A 293 8.00 -11.75 -20.95
C VAL A 293 8.08 -12.61 -22.20
N VAL A 294 8.61 -13.83 -22.10
CA VAL A 294 8.70 -14.77 -23.23
C VAL A 294 7.31 -15.16 -23.74
N ASP A 295 6.41 -15.53 -22.82
CA ASP A 295 5.04 -15.94 -23.13
C ASP A 295 4.29 -14.78 -23.82
N ALA A 296 4.34 -13.58 -23.25
CA ALA A 296 3.63 -12.41 -23.75
C ALA A 296 4.17 -11.92 -25.10
N THR A 297 5.49 -11.84 -25.26
CA THR A 297 6.10 -11.39 -26.52
C THR A 297 5.92 -12.41 -27.64
N GLY A 298 6.05 -13.71 -27.35
CA GLY A 298 5.78 -14.77 -28.33
C GLY A 298 4.31 -14.81 -28.79
N ALA A 299 3.37 -14.58 -27.86
CA ALA A 299 1.94 -14.56 -28.16
C ALA A 299 1.43 -13.23 -28.75
N GLY A 300 2.26 -12.17 -28.80
CA GLY A 300 1.81 -10.84 -29.22
C GLY A 300 0.80 -10.23 -28.25
N GLU A 301 0.88 -10.57 -26.97
CA GLU A 301 -0.08 -10.15 -25.94
C GLU A 301 0.44 -8.91 -25.23
N ALA A 302 -0.27 -7.80 -25.39
CA ALA A 302 0.06 -6.54 -24.75
C ALA A 302 -1.19 -5.85 -24.20
N VAL A 303 -0.95 -4.85 -23.36
CA VAL A 303 -1.99 -3.96 -22.83
C VAL A 303 -1.59 -2.51 -22.99
N ALA A 304 -2.59 -1.64 -23.12
CA ALA A 304 -2.32 -0.21 -23.22
C ALA A 304 -1.99 0.37 -21.84
N VAL A 305 -0.86 1.04 -21.74
CA VAL A 305 -0.44 1.80 -20.55
C VAL A 305 -0.36 3.26 -20.92
N ASP A 306 -1.18 4.09 -20.27
CA ASP A 306 -1.10 5.53 -20.42
C ASP A 306 0.24 6.04 -19.89
N VAL A 307 0.67 7.18 -20.41
CA VAL A 307 1.92 7.83 -20.04
C VAL A 307 1.63 9.28 -19.70
N GLY A 308 2.18 9.76 -18.58
CA GLY A 308 2.03 11.14 -18.15
C GLY A 308 3.05 12.04 -18.87
N GLU A 309 2.60 13.23 -19.28
CA GLU A 309 3.43 14.26 -19.89
C GLU A 309 3.46 15.49 -18.99
N LEU A 310 4.63 16.09 -18.85
CA LEU A 310 4.88 17.35 -18.18
C LEU A 310 5.60 18.29 -19.16
N ARG A 311 5.01 19.45 -19.43
CA ARG A 311 5.67 20.56 -20.12
C ARG A 311 6.09 21.62 -19.13
N VAL A 312 7.39 21.91 -19.10
CA VAL A 312 8.01 22.86 -18.18
C VAL A 312 8.40 24.12 -18.93
N TYR A 313 7.83 25.25 -18.52
CA TYR A 313 8.15 26.57 -19.06
C TYR A 313 8.94 27.37 -18.03
N SER A 314 10.03 27.97 -18.48
CA SER A 314 10.90 28.85 -17.70
C SER A 314 11.05 30.18 -18.45
N ALA A 315 11.45 31.23 -17.73
CA ALA A 315 11.78 32.52 -18.33
C ALA A 315 12.79 32.41 -19.49
N SER A 316 13.65 31.38 -19.49
CA SER A 316 14.64 31.12 -20.54
C SER A 316 14.08 30.46 -21.81
N THR A 317 13.00 29.68 -21.72
CA THR A 317 12.45 28.91 -22.84
C THR A 317 11.31 29.64 -23.58
N GLY A 318 10.73 30.67 -22.95
CA GLY A 318 9.61 31.41 -23.52
C GLY A 318 8.32 30.58 -23.65
N PRO A 319 7.20 31.17 -24.10
CA PRO A 319 5.90 30.50 -24.13
C PRO A 319 5.78 29.36 -25.15
N ALA A 320 6.71 29.24 -26.11
CA ALA A 320 6.70 28.22 -27.16
C ALA A 320 7.75 27.12 -26.98
N GLY A 321 8.69 27.26 -26.03
CA GLY A 321 9.86 26.38 -25.90
C GLY A 321 9.84 25.43 -24.70
N GLY A 322 8.66 25.09 -24.16
CA GLY A 322 8.57 24.26 -22.95
C GLY A 322 9.27 22.91 -23.10
N GLU A 323 10.10 22.55 -22.11
CA GLU A 323 10.79 21.26 -22.07
C GLU A 323 9.76 20.16 -21.78
N ARG A 324 9.69 19.15 -22.65
CA ARG A 324 8.79 17.99 -22.49
C ARG A 324 9.48 16.90 -21.69
N VAL A 325 8.85 16.49 -20.61
CA VAL A 325 9.25 15.36 -19.78
C VAL A 325 8.10 14.37 -19.68
N VAL A 326 8.42 13.09 -19.79
CA VAL A 326 7.46 12.00 -19.68
C VAL A 326 7.68 11.28 -18.35
N PHE A 327 6.58 10.84 -17.73
CA PHE A 327 6.61 10.03 -16.52
C PHE A 327 5.58 8.90 -16.58
N VAL A 328 5.96 7.74 -16.08
CA VAL A 328 5.16 6.53 -16.09
C VAL A 328 4.36 6.39 -14.81
N ASN A 329 4.90 6.79 -13.66
CA ASN A 329 4.24 6.65 -12.37
C ASN A 329 3.74 8.00 -11.88
N THR A 330 4.67 8.90 -11.54
CA THR A 330 4.31 10.10 -10.76
C THR A 330 5.22 11.28 -11.05
N ALA A 331 4.64 12.47 -11.03
CA ALA A 331 5.35 13.74 -10.96
C ALA A 331 4.98 14.48 -9.67
N SER A 332 5.94 15.10 -8.99
CA SER A 332 5.68 15.75 -7.71
C SER A 332 6.68 16.86 -7.40
N PHE A 333 6.25 17.84 -6.62
CA PHE A 333 7.12 18.91 -6.14
C PHE A 333 6.74 19.39 -4.73
N GLY A 334 7.62 20.21 -4.16
CA GLY A 334 7.48 20.73 -2.79
C GLY A 334 7.91 19.68 -1.77
N GLY A 335 7.14 19.51 -0.69
CA GLY A 335 7.52 18.57 0.37
C GLY A 335 7.50 17.07 0.00
N TYR A 336 6.92 16.69 -1.15
CA TYR A 336 6.72 15.27 -1.49
C TYR A 336 8.04 14.49 -1.72
N PRO A 337 9.00 14.97 -2.53
CA PRO A 337 10.27 14.26 -2.71
C PRO A 337 11.04 14.06 -1.40
N ASP A 338 11.03 15.06 -0.51
CA ASP A 338 11.63 14.95 0.82
C ASP A 338 10.94 13.90 1.69
N MET A 339 9.61 13.77 1.58
CA MET A 339 8.85 12.75 2.28
C MET A 339 9.25 11.35 1.80
N VAL A 340 9.40 11.16 0.49
CA VAL A 340 9.83 9.87 -0.09
C VAL A 340 11.23 9.51 0.40
N ARG A 341 12.19 10.46 0.33
CA ARG A 341 13.57 10.28 0.84
C ARG A 341 13.61 9.92 2.33
N LEU A 342 12.86 10.65 3.16
CA LEU A 342 12.78 10.37 4.60
C LEU A 342 12.11 9.03 4.90
N ARG A 343 11.05 8.69 4.17
CA ARG A 343 10.37 7.39 4.28
C ARG A 343 11.35 6.26 4.02
N GLU A 344 12.09 6.28 2.91
CA GLU A 344 13.01 5.20 2.55
C GLU A 344 14.13 5.01 3.57
N LYS A 345 14.64 6.13 4.12
CA LYS A 345 15.62 6.11 5.21
C LYS A 345 15.07 5.43 6.47
N TRP A 346 13.82 5.68 6.82
CA TRP A 346 13.20 5.15 8.05
C TRP A 346 12.49 3.81 7.87
N GLU A 347 12.15 3.44 6.64
CA GLU A 347 11.44 2.21 6.31
C GLU A 347 12.19 0.96 6.78
N LYS A 348 13.53 0.96 6.66
CA LYS A 348 14.38 -0.13 7.14
C LYS A 348 14.22 -0.42 8.64
N ARG A 349 13.86 0.59 9.44
CA ARG A 349 13.74 0.47 10.90
C ARG A 349 12.30 0.34 11.38
N TRP A 350 11.36 1.04 10.75
CA TRP A 350 9.99 1.18 11.24
C TRP A 350 8.92 0.57 10.32
N GLY A 351 9.32 0.05 9.15
CA GLY A 351 8.41 -0.43 8.12
C GLY A 351 7.74 0.70 7.32
N LYS A 352 7.11 0.33 6.20
CA LYS A 352 6.63 1.26 5.16
C LYS A 352 5.64 2.33 5.67
N TRP A 353 4.60 1.92 6.38
CA TRP A 353 3.52 2.84 6.81
C TRP A 353 3.91 3.78 7.96
N PRO A 354 4.58 3.31 9.03
CA PRO A 354 5.07 4.21 10.09
C PRO A 354 6.12 5.19 9.56
N ALA A 355 7.03 4.73 8.70
CA ALA A 355 8.03 5.59 8.07
C ALA A 355 7.39 6.65 7.17
N ALA A 356 6.42 6.29 6.33
CA ALA A 356 5.70 7.25 5.48
C ALA A 356 4.95 8.29 6.31
N SER A 357 4.32 7.88 7.40
CA SER A 357 3.57 8.79 8.28
C SER A 357 4.50 9.77 8.99
N ALA A 358 5.61 9.26 9.56
CA ALA A 358 6.60 10.11 10.22
C ALA A 358 7.26 11.07 9.22
N ALA A 359 7.59 10.60 8.02
CA ALA A 359 8.18 11.42 6.97
C ALA A 359 7.25 12.55 6.55
N LEU A 360 5.96 12.27 6.36
CA LEU A 360 4.96 13.29 6.05
C LEU A 360 4.84 14.33 7.17
N VAL A 361 4.82 13.91 8.44
CA VAL A 361 4.80 14.84 9.57
C VAL A 361 6.06 15.71 9.58
N ALA A 362 7.25 15.12 9.42
CA ALA A 362 8.51 15.84 9.40
C ALA A 362 8.55 16.89 8.29
N VAL A 363 8.13 16.53 7.08
CA VAL A 363 8.01 17.44 5.95
C VAL A 363 7.00 18.55 6.22
N LEU A 364 5.81 18.24 6.75
CA LEU A 364 4.81 19.27 7.01
C LEU A 364 5.26 20.27 8.08
N VAL A 365 6.13 19.86 9.00
CA VAL A 365 6.73 20.74 10.01
C VAL A 365 7.78 21.68 9.39
N SER A 366 8.61 21.19 8.47
CA SER A 366 9.73 21.94 7.88
C SER A 366 9.40 22.68 6.58
N ALA A 367 8.39 22.23 5.82
CA ALA A 367 8.07 22.77 4.51
C ALA A 367 7.59 24.23 4.58
N LYS A 368 7.89 25.00 3.54
CA LYS A 368 7.38 26.37 3.33
C LYS A 368 6.17 26.34 2.39
N PRO A 369 5.18 27.24 2.56
CA PRO A 369 4.08 27.34 1.61
C PRO A 369 4.63 27.74 0.24
N ILE A 370 4.13 27.10 -0.80
CA ILE A 370 4.38 27.44 -2.20
C ILE A 370 3.15 28.17 -2.70
N ARG A 371 3.30 29.42 -3.16
CA ARG A 371 2.20 30.14 -3.82
C ARG A 371 2.17 29.78 -5.29
N CYS A 372 1.01 29.32 -5.75
CA CYS A 372 0.82 28.91 -7.13
C CYS A 372 -0.60 29.22 -7.60
N ARG A 373 -0.81 29.20 -8.91
CA ARG A 373 -2.10 29.20 -9.57
C ARG A 373 -2.33 27.82 -10.14
N ILE A 374 -3.33 27.11 -9.65
CA ILE A 374 -3.74 25.78 -10.14
C ILE A 374 -5.01 25.99 -10.96
N ASP A 375 -4.95 25.67 -12.25
CA ASP A 375 -6.05 25.86 -13.22
C ASP A 375 -6.69 27.26 -13.12
N GLY A 376 -5.84 28.29 -13.14
CA GLY A 376 -6.27 29.69 -13.06
C GLY A 376 -6.61 30.20 -11.65
N ARG A 377 -6.66 29.32 -10.63
CA ARG A 377 -7.01 29.71 -9.25
C ARG A 377 -5.79 29.83 -8.37
N GLU A 378 -5.56 31.03 -7.85
CA GLU A 378 -4.48 31.28 -6.88
C GLU A 378 -4.74 30.51 -5.57
N THR A 379 -3.72 29.79 -5.12
CA THR A 379 -3.73 28.98 -3.91
C THR A 379 -2.31 28.92 -3.32
N SER A 380 -2.21 28.57 -2.05
CA SER A 380 -0.93 28.17 -1.47
C SER A 380 -1.00 26.69 -1.13
N ILE A 381 0.08 25.94 -1.38
CA ILE A 381 0.16 24.50 -1.12
C ILE A 381 1.48 24.14 -0.43
N TRP A 382 1.51 23.01 0.27
CA TRP A 382 2.75 22.47 0.85
C TRP A 382 3.47 21.50 -0.08
N MET A 383 2.70 20.81 -0.92
CA MET A 383 3.15 19.74 -1.79
C MET A 383 2.08 19.46 -2.84
N LEU A 384 2.53 19.02 -4.01
CA LEU A 384 1.68 18.54 -5.10
C LEU A 384 2.18 17.17 -5.55
N PHE A 385 1.23 16.27 -5.80
CA PHE A 385 1.42 14.96 -6.36
C PHE A 385 0.51 14.83 -7.58
N VAL A 386 1.10 14.43 -8.71
CA VAL A 386 0.42 14.07 -9.95
C VAL A 386 0.74 12.61 -10.22
N GLY A 387 -0.27 11.75 -10.19
CA GLY A 387 -0.16 10.35 -10.59
C GLY A 387 -0.60 10.17 -12.04
N ASN A 388 0.08 9.30 -12.78
CA ASN A 388 -0.39 8.81 -14.07
C ASN A 388 -1.43 7.70 -13.84
N GLY A 389 -2.70 8.03 -14.00
CA GLY A 389 -3.84 7.21 -13.59
C GLY A 389 -4.29 7.47 -12.14
N PRO A 390 -5.47 6.95 -11.76
CA PRO A 390 -5.92 6.97 -10.38
C PRO A 390 -5.04 6.10 -9.49
N TYR A 391 -4.75 6.55 -8.28
CA TYR A 391 -4.10 5.79 -7.22
C TYR A 391 -5.09 5.47 -6.11
N ALA A 392 -4.84 4.34 -5.46
CA ALA A 392 -5.54 3.91 -4.27
C ALA A 392 -4.55 3.77 -3.09
N PRO A 393 -5.02 3.93 -1.85
CA PRO A 393 -6.36 4.40 -1.47
C PRO A 393 -6.56 5.90 -1.71
N ALA A 394 -7.82 6.28 -1.97
CA ALA A 394 -8.27 7.67 -1.88
C ALA A 394 -8.11 8.18 -0.43
N GLY A 395 -7.78 9.45 -0.27
CA GLY A 395 -7.75 10.10 1.03
C GLY A 395 -6.59 9.68 1.95
N MET A 396 -5.54 9.08 1.41
CA MET A 396 -4.29 8.78 2.12
C MET A 396 -3.10 8.93 1.18
N THR A 397 -1.91 8.52 1.64
CA THR A 397 -0.74 8.41 0.76
C THR A 397 -1.02 7.42 -0.38
N PRO A 398 -0.82 7.82 -1.65
CA PRO A 398 -0.92 6.93 -2.81
C PRO A 398 -0.09 5.66 -2.59
N ALA A 399 -0.68 4.48 -2.82
CA ALA A 399 -0.03 3.20 -2.53
C ALA A 399 0.09 2.27 -3.75
N TYR A 400 -0.94 2.21 -4.61
CA TYR A 400 -0.93 1.41 -5.84
C TYR A 400 -1.89 1.99 -6.88
N ARG A 401 -1.74 1.59 -8.15
CA ARG A 401 -2.67 1.95 -9.23
C ARG A 401 -3.62 0.79 -9.51
N PRO A 402 -4.95 1.01 -9.51
CA PRO A 402 -5.91 -0.02 -9.88
C PRO A 402 -6.08 -0.14 -11.40
N ARG A 403 -5.73 0.90 -12.16
CA ARG A 403 -5.82 0.94 -13.63
C ARG A 403 -4.66 1.69 -14.25
N LEU A 404 -4.29 1.31 -15.47
CA LEU A 404 -3.22 1.95 -16.26
C LEU A 404 -3.72 2.67 -17.53
N ASP A 405 -5.03 2.59 -17.83
CA ASP A 405 -5.60 2.91 -19.15
C ASP A 405 -6.76 3.95 -19.09
N THR A 406 -6.75 4.79 -18.07
CA THR A 406 -7.90 5.68 -17.77
C THR A 406 -7.94 6.97 -18.57
N GLY A 407 -6.84 7.39 -19.18
CA GLY A 407 -6.66 8.69 -19.84
C GLY A 407 -6.76 9.87 -18.86
N LEU A 408 -6.50 9.65 -17.58
CA LEU A 408 -6.63 10.65 -16.51
C LEU A 408 -5.38 10.69 -15.64
N LEU A 409 -5.03 11.89 -15.20
CA LEU A 409 -4.10 12.15 -14.11
C LEU A 409 -4.86 12.18 -12.78
N GLU A 410 -4.21 11.73 -11.72
CA GLU A 410 -4.66 12.01 -10.36
C GLU A 410 -3.88 13.17 -9.75
N VAL A 411 -4.60 14.17 -9.26
CA VAL A 411 -4.02 15.37 -8.66
C VAL A 411 -4.34 15.39 -7.17
N ARG A 412 -3.29 15.32 -6.35
CA ARG A 412 -3.37 15.42 -4.89
C ARG A 412 -2.49 16.55 -4.38
N TYR A 413 -3.06 17.47 -3.60
CA TYR A 413 -2.27 18.52 -2.97
C TYR A 413 -2.81 18.92 -1.60
N LEU A 414 -1.91 19.42 -0.75
CA LEU A 414 -2.26 19.91 0.58
C LEU A 414 -2.20 21.44 0.60
N ARG A 415 -3.35 22.06 0.78
CA ARG A 415 -3.52 23.52 0.85
C ARG A 415 -2.81 24.12 2.06
N ALA A 416 -2.05 25.18 1.88
CA ALA A 416 -1.40 25.96 2.92
C ALA A 416 -2.18 27.23 3.30
N ASP A 417 -3.15 27.65 2.48
CA ASP A 417 -3.94 28.89 2.64
C ASP A 417 -5.07 28.79 3.69
N ARG A 418 -5.18 27.66 4.40
CA ARG A 418 -6.22 27.45 5.43
C ARG A 418 -5.64 27.56 6.84
N ARG A 419 -6.43 28.13 7.75
CA ARG A 419 -6.10 28.20 9.19
C ARG A 419 -5.82 26.80 9.75
N PHE A 420 -4.70 26.70 10.48
CA PHE A 420 -4.21 25.46 11.08
C PHE A 420 -4.00 24.31 10.10
N SER A 421 -3.72 24.60 8.81
CA SER A 421 -3.65 23.55 7.79
C SER A 421 -2.72 22.40 8.15
N ARG A 422 -1.48 22.70 8.59
CA ARG A 422 -0.51 21.69 9.03
C ARG A 422 -1.05 20.82 10.15
N ALA A 423 -1.57 21.42 11.22
CA ALA A 423 -2.13 20.69 12.35
C ALA A 423 -3.30 19.81 11.92
N ARG A 424 -4.19 20.31 11.05
CA ARG A 424 -5.32 19.55 10.51
C ARG A 424 -4.86 18.38 9.64
N ALA A 425 -3.81 18.56 8.83
CA ALA A 425 -3.23 17.49 8.02
C ALA A 425 -2.59 16.41 8.88
N ILE A 426 -1.82 16.79 9.91
CA ILE A 426 -1.20 15.87 10.86
C ILE A 426 -2.27 15.09 11.63
N VAL A 427 -3.27 15.78 12.18
CA VAL A 427 -4.39 15.14 12.88
C VAL A 427 -5.19 14.24 11.93
N GLY A 428 -5.44 14.70 10.71
CA GLY A 428 -6.12 13.91 9.68
C GLY A 428 -5.37 12.62 9.35
N LEU A 429 -4.04 12.68 9.19
CA LEU A 429 -3.19 11.51 8.99
C LEU A 429 -3.23 10.55 10.19
N LEU A 430 -3.06 11.08 11.41
CA LEU A 430 -3.10 10.29 12.65
C LEU A 430 -4.45 9.59 12.84
N LEU A 431 -5.55 10.22 12.43
CA LEU A 431 -6.90 9.67 12.53
C LEU A 431 -7.34 8.86 11.29
N GLY A 432 -6.50 8.77 10.24
CA GLY A 432 -6.84 8.08 8.99
C GLY A 432 -8.02 8.74 8.27
N THR A 433 -8.10 10.07 8.33
CA THR A 433 -9.19 10.91 7.80
C THR A 433 -8.69 12.01 6.86
N LEU A 434 -7.47 11.86 6.32
CA LEU A 434 -6.85 12.86 5.45
C LEU A 434 -7.72 13.17 4.21
N GLY A 435 -8.43 12.19 3.66
CA GLY A 435 -9.39 12.42 2.57
C GLY A 435 -10.62 13.28 2.92
N HIS A 436 -10.96 13.43 4.20
CA HIS A 436 -12.16 14.14 4.64
C HIS A 436 -11.88 15.57 5.12
N ILE A 437 -10.61 15.98 5.19
CA ILE A 437 -10.26 17.33 5.64
C ILE A 437 -10.21 18.30 4.45
N ARG A 438 -10.78 19.49 4.61
CA ARG A 438 -10.83 20.55 3.57
C ARG A 438 -9.46 21.06 3.10
N THR A 439 -8.38 20.68 3.78
CA THR A 439 -7.01 21.07 3.45
C THR A 439 -6.39 20.11 2.45
N TYR A 440 -6.89 18.89 2.34
CA TYR A 440 -6.47 17.92 1.35
C TYR A 440 -7.43 17.99 0.16
N VAL A 441 -6.86 18.12 -1.04
CA VAL A 441 -7.61 18.12 -2.29
C VAL A 441 -7.14 16.93 -3.10
N GLU A 442 -8.10 16.15 -3.58
CA GLU A 442 -7.90 14.99 -4.45
C GLU A 442 -8.96 15.06 -5.55
N HIS A 443 -8.53 14.96 -6.80
CA HIS A 443 -9.41 14.85 -7.96
C HIS A 443 -8.65 14.25 -9.14
N THR A 444 -9.39 13.81 -10.16
CA THR A 444 -8.81 13.39 -11.44
C THR A 444 -9.03 14.46 -12.50
N ALA A 445 -8.08 14.59 -13.42
CA ALA A 445 -8.13 15.55 -14.53
C ALA A 445 -7.39 15.01 -15.76
N ARG A 446 -7.77 15.44 -16.96
CA ARG A 446 -6.99 15.12 -18.19
C ARG A 446 -5.74 15.98 -18.32
N THR A 447 -5.85 17.22 -17.84
CA THR A 447 -4.81 18.23 -17.89
C THR A 447 -4.79 18.99 -16.56
N LEU A 448 -3.63 19.46 -16.15
CA LEU A 448 -3.45 20.31 -14.98
C LEU A 448 -2.44 21.41 -15.31
N ASP A 449 -2.82 22.68 -15.13
CA ASP A 449 -1.93 23.83 -15.30
C ASP A 449 -1.55 24.39 -13.94
N VAL A 450 -0.24 24.44 -13.65
CA VAL A 450 0.31 24.98 -12.42
C VAL A 450 1.32 26.07 -12.73
N GLU A 451 1.03 27.30 -12.30
CA GLU A 451 1.94 28.44 -12.39
C GLU A 451 2.45 28.81 -11.00
N LEU A 452 3.77 28.83 -10.81
CA LEU A 452 4.44 29.14 -9.56
C LEU A 452 4.69 30.65 -9.48
N LEU A 453 4.25 31.27 -8.39
CA LEU A 453 4.24 32.74 -8.25
C LEU A 453 5.49 33.29 -7.56
N ASP A 454 6.29 32.41 -6.93
CA ASP A 454 7.46 32.77 -6.13
C ASP A 454 8.79 32.42 -6.82
N GLY A 455 8.75 32.05 -8.10
CA GLY A 455 9.90 31.62 -8.91
C GLY A 455 9.91 30.13 -9.25
N PRO A 456 10.93 29.66 -9.99
CA PRO A 456 10.98 28.29 -10.48
C PRO A 456 11.18 27.28 -9.34
N LEU A 457 10.57 26.11 -9.51
CA LEU A 457 10.70 24.99 -8.57
C LEU A 457 11.06 23.72 -9.32
N GLU A 458 11.89 22.89 -8.69
CA GLU A 458 12.21 21.56 -9.19
C GLU A 458 11.02 20.61 -9.03
N VAL A 459 10.71 19.89 -10.11
CA VAL A 459 9.72 18.83 -10.17
C VAL A 459 10.43 17.50 -10.34
N ALA A 460 10.17 16.58 -9.42
CA ALA A 460 10.65 15.21 -9.50
C ALA A 460 9.65 14.36 -10.30
N THR A 461 10.12 13.73 -11.36
CA THR A 461 9.36 12.78 -12.18
C THR A 461 9.95 11.37 -12.03
N ASP A 462 9.10 10.41 -11.71
CA ASP A 462 9.42 9.01 -11.36
C ASP A 462 10.53 8.83 -10.32
N GLY A 463 10.82 9.87 -9.53
CA GLY A 463 11.85 9.89 -8.49
C GLY A 463 13.27 10.17 -8.98
N GLU A 464 13.49 10.39 -10.28
CA GLU A 464 14.84 10.48 -10.88
C GLU A 464 15.06 11.78 -11.66
N VAL A 465 14.13 12.15 -12.53
CA VAL A 465 14.31 13.31 -13.41
C VAL A 465 13.80 14.56 -12.72
N MET A 466 14.72 15.51 -12.50
CA MET A 466 14.46 16.81 -11.87
C MET A 466 14.49 17.90 -12.93
N VAL A 467 13.36 18.56 -13.17
CA VAL A 467 13.26 19.70 -14.08
C VAL A 467 12.71 20.91 -13.34
N ALA A 468 13.24 22.10 -13.65
CA ALA A 468 12.87 23.34 -12.97
C ALA A 468 12.17 24.30 -13.92
N GLY A 469 11.04 24.84 -13.50
CA GLY A 469 10.34 25.87 -14.26
C GLY A 469 9.31 26.59 -13.42
N GLU A 470 8.68 27.61 -14.01
CA GLU A 470 7.71 28.49 -13.37
C GLU A 470 6.28 28.11 -13.75
N ARG A 471 6.06 27.57 -14.96
CA ARG A 471 4.75 27.03 -15.35
C ARG A 471 4.90 25.57 -15.77
N LEU A 472 4.02 24.75 -15.23
CA LEU A 472 4.04 23.29 -15.32
C LEU A 472 2.68 22.85 -15.86
N VAL A 473 2.65 22.32 -17.07
CA VAL A 473 1.43 21.79 -17.69
C VAL A 473 1.54 20.28 -17.73
N PHE A 474 0.70 19.61 -16.96
CA PHE A 474 0.60 18.15 -16.94
C PHE A 474 -0.55 17.71 -17.85
N SER A 475 -0.34 16.64 -18.59
CA SER A 475 -1.36 15.96 -19.39
C SER A 475 -1.10 14.46 -19.43
N VAL A 476 -2.05 13.70 -19.95
CA VAL A 476 -1.77 12.32 -20.41
C VAL A 476 -1.39 12.39 -21.88
N ALA A 477 -0.38 11.62 -22.29
CA ALA A 477 0.02 11.50 -23.69
C ALA A 477 -1.16 11.02 -24.55
N ASP A 478 -1.21 11.47 -25.80
CA ASP A 478 -2.32 11.16 -26.71
C ASP A 478 -2.36 9.66 -27.07
N HIS A 479 -1.19 9.03 -27.14
CA HIS A 479 -1.02 7.62 -27.45
C HIS A 479 -0.50 6.85 -26.23
N PRO A 480 -1.21 5.81 -25.77
CA PRO A 480 -0.69 4.92 -24.73
C PRO A 480 0.45 4.07 -25.30
N VAL A 481 1.36 3.62 -24.43
CA VAL A 481 2.40 2.66 -24.80
C VAL A 481 1.84 1.24 -24.70
N PRO A 482 1.94 0.41 -25.76
CA PRO A 482 1.64 -1.00 -25.66
C PRO A 482 2.71 -1.69 -24.81
N VAL A 483 2.33 -2.33 -23.71
CA VAL A 483 3.26 -3.07 -22.85
C VAL A 483 2.92 -4.55 -22.88
N TYR A 484 3.89 -5.40 -23.23
CA TYR A 484 3.68 -6.84 -23.27
C TYR A 484 3.27 -7.37 -21.90
N ARG A 485 2.15 -8.08 -21.87
CA ARG A 485 1.56 -8.69 -20.70
C ARG A 485 0.75 -9.90 -21.11
N ARG A 486 1.02 -11.04 -20.48
CA ARG A 486 0.30 -12.29 -20.69
C ARG A 486 -1.19 -12.13 -20.32
N ASP A 487 -2.07 -12.66 -21.16
CA ASP A 487 -3.49 -12.83 -20.85
C ASP A 487 -3.72 -14.17 -20.14
N GLU A 488 -3.80 -14.16 -18.81
CA GLU A 488 -4.00 -15.36 -17.98
C GLU A 488 -5.18 -16.24 -18.42
N THR A 489 -6.20 -15.68 -19.10
CA THR A 489 -7.34 -16.48 -19.59
C THR A 489 -6.96 -17.47 -20.69
N ARG A 490 -5.85 -17.21 -21.40
CA ARG A 490 -5.32 -18.05 -22.47
C ARG A 490 -4.30 -19.09 -21.97
N TRP A 491 -3.94 -19.04 -20.68
CA TRP A 491 -2.94 -19.92 -20.07
C TRP A 491 -3.49 -20.67 -18.82
N PRO A 492 -4.64 -21.36 -18.91
CA PRO A 492 -5.35 -21.90 -17.74
C PRO A 492 -4.61 -23.02 -16.99
N GLU A 493 -3.59 -23.62 -17.60
CA GLU A 493 -2.88 -24.79 -17.05
C GLU A 493 -1.68 -24.42 -16.15
N ARG A 494 -1.27 -23.14 -16.11
CA ARG A 494 -0.17 -22.69 -15.22
C ARG A 494 -0.74 -22.08 -13.94
N ALA A 495 -0.29 -22.60 -12.80
CA ALA A 495 -0.54 -21.98 -11.52
C ALA A 495 0.16 -20.62 -11.48
N THR A 496 -0.61 -19.55 -11.51
CA THR A 496 -0.15 -18.21 -11.12
C THR A 496 0.56 -18.30 -9.77
N ALA A 497 1.85 -17.97 -9.70
CA ALA A 497 2.64 -18.05 -8.49
C ALA A 497 2.20 -16.95 -7.50
N TRP A 498 1.22 -17.25 -6.64
CA TRP A 498 0.69 -16.33 -5.61
C TRP A 498 1.15 -16.64 -4.19
#